data_AF-G7TEB1-F1
#
_entry.id   AF-G7TEB1-F1
#
_cell.length_a   1.000
_cell.length_b   1.000
_cell.length_c   1.000
_cell.angle_alpha   90.00
_cell.angle_beta   90.00
_cell.angle_gamma   90.00
#
_symmetry.space_group_name_H-M   'P 1'
#
loop_
_entity.id
_entity.type
_entity.pdbx_description
1 polymer ?
#
loop_
_entity_poly.entity_id
_entity_poly.type
_entity_poly.pdbx_seq_one_letter_code
_entity_poly.pdbx_strand_id
1 'polypeptide(L)'
;MMHEKPGLGNDIRNGVLAITALVGLAFGGHWLWKVRSAVAKDPAAKASAQVTTAAAATPHGRMLAGEVERYVLEVRGLGLAVDRYYQEDTWRLFKDKDDNYLSVLSKDPKDYDPNTRIGDGEMAASAAFGYAAKAAVERWPLPVIVLGPPTTINDGSTMASGIAYWRQSQSLGLTLFLWQDDANVASAQGTLERLFQFFDDHPDVPEVLLVSNDSEGGRYGWKSPGLPKQSEGVHVPIMPAASTLIRNTNGCEVVQAT
;
A
#
# COMPACT_ATOMS: atom_id res chain seq x y z
N MET A 1 67.96 -36.56 -15.97
CA MET A 1 67.34 -35.79 -14.87
C MET A 1 66.05 -35.19 -15.40
N MET A 2 64.90 -35.76 -15.02
CA MET A 2 63.58 -35.18 -15.29
C MET A 2 63.32 -34.12 -14.20
N HIS A 3 62.99 -32.90 -14.61
CA HIS A 3 62.68 -31.79 -13.72
C HIS A 3 61.16 -31.75 -13.52
N GLU A 4 60.67 -32.29 -12.40
CA GLU A 4 59.30 -32.04 -11.94
C GLU A 4 59.14 -30.55 -11.65
N LYS A 5 58.05 -29.93 -12.13
CA LYS A 5 57.68 -28.54 -11.81
C LYS A 5 56.96 -28.51 -10.45
N PRO A 6 57.54 -27.95 -9.37
CA PRO A 6 56.81 -27.74 -8.13
C PRO A 6 56.19 -26.35 -8.16
N GLY A 7 54.87 -26.24 -8.23
CA GLY A 7 54.22 -24.93 -8.11
C GLY A 7 52.71 -24.92 -8.29
N LEU A 8 52.17 -25.79 -9.16
CA LEU A 8 50.77 -25.69 -9.58
C LEU A 8 49.76 -25.93 -8.44
N GLY A 9 50.08 -26.79 -7.46
CA GLY A 9 49.17 -27.10 -6.35
C GLY A 9 49.09 -26.02 -5.26
N ASN A 10 50.13 -25.20 -5.11
CA ASN A 10 50.17 -24.15 -4.08
C ASN A 10 49.42 -22.89 -4.56
N ASP A 11 49.53 -22.58 -5.86
CA ASP A 11 48.86 -21.43 -6.47
C ASP A 11 47.33 -21.59 -6.53
N ILE A 12 46.83 -22.81 -6.79
CA ILE A 12 45.40 -23.11 -6.79
C ILE A 12 44.81 -23.04 -5.36
N ARG A 13 45.54 -23.54 -4.34
CA ARG A 13 45.10 -23.42 -2.93
C ARG A 13 45.02 -21.97 -2.48
N ASN A 14 46.00 -21.15 -2.84
CA ASN A 14 46.02 -19.74 -2.48
C ASN A 14 44.90 -18.95 -3.18
N GLY A 15 44.59 -19.29 -4.44
CA GLY A 15 43.48 -18.70 -5.19
C GLY A 15 42.10 -19.04 -4.60
N VAL A 16 41.86 -20.30 -4.23
CA VAL A 16 40.58 -20.73 -3.61
C VAL A 16 40.40 -20.09 -2.23
N LEU A 17 41.45 -19.96 -1.44
CA LEU A 17 41.39 -19.27 -0.15
C LEU A 17 41.07 -17.78 -0.31
N ALA A 18 41.63 -17.11 -1.31
CA ALA A 18 41.34 -15.70 -1.58
C ALA A 18 39.87 -15.46 -1.99
N ILE A 19 39.32 -16.32 -2.86
CA ILE A 19 37.92 -16.23 -3.29
C ILE A 19 36.97 -16.51 -2.12
N THR A 20 37.28 -17.54 -1.30
CA THR A 20 36.44 -17.91 -0.15
C THR A 20 36.43 -16.80 0.91
N ALA A 21 37.57 -16.14 1.14
CA ALA A 21 37.66 -14.99 2.04
C ALA A 21 36.85 -13.78 1.54
N LEU A 22 36.89 -13.50 0.24
CA LEU A 22 36.11 -12.41 -0.37
C LEU A 22 34.60 -12.66 -0.28
N VAL A 23 34.15 -13.88 -0.57
CA VAL A 23 32.73 -14.25 -0.44
C VAL A 23 32.28 -14.19 1.03
N GLY A 24 33.11 -14.66 1.96
CA GLY A 24 32.85 -14.57 3.40
C GLY A 24 32.73 -13.12 3.89
N LEU A 25 33.59 -12.22 3.41
CA LEU A 25 33.54 -10.79 3.74
C LEU A 25 32.31 -10.09 3.14
N ALA A 26 31.96 -10.39 1.89
CA ALA A 26 30.77 -9.83 1.24
C ALA A 26 29.48 -10.30 1.93
N PHE A 27 29.38 -11.59 2.24
CA PHE A 27 28.22 -12.16 2.91
C PHE A 27 28.11 -11.72 4.37
N GLY A 28 29.24 -11.67 5.09
CA GLY A 28 29.32 -11.15 6.46
C GLY A 28 28.97 -9.67 6.54
N GLY A 29 29.47 -8.86 5.60
CA GLY A 29 29.14 -7.43 5.49
C GLY A 29 27.65 -7.20 5.20
N HIS A 30 27.06 -7.98 4.29
CA HIS A 30 25.63 -7.91 3.98
C HIS A 30 24.75 -8.26 5.20
N TRP A 31 25.11 -9.31 5.95
CA TRP A 31 24.40 -9.69 7.16
C TRP A 31 24.59 -8.71 8.32
N LEU A 32 25.81 -8.18 8.53
CA LEU A 32 26.07 -7.15 9.53
C LEU A 32 25.32 -5.84 9.22
N TRP A 33 25.14 -5.49 7.95
CA TRP A 33 24.28 -4.36 7.55
C TRP A 33 22.81 -4.64 7.90
N LYS A 34 22.26 -5.81 7.53
CA LYS A 34 20.88 -6.17 7.89
C LYS A 34 20.64 -6.24 9.40
N VAL A 35 21.61 -6.74 10.19
CA VAL A 35 21.49 -6.81 11.66
C VAL A 35 21.60 -5.42 12.30
N ARG A 36 22.42 -4.51 11.76
CA ARG A 36 22.44 -3.10 12.19
C ARG A 36 21.13 -2.37 11.86
N SER A 37 20.48 -2.72 10.75
CA SER A 37 19.13 -2.22 10.42
C SER A 37 18.02 -2.83 11.28
N ALA A 38 18.23 -4.03 11.84
CA ALA A 38 17.27 -4.73 12.70
C ALA A 38 17.40 -4.39 14.21
N VAL A 39 18.52 -3.82 14.65
CA VAL A 39 18.74 -3.35 16.04
C VAL A 39 18.48 -1.84 16.14
N ALA A 40 17.34 -1.40 15.63
CA ALA A 40 16.67 -0.18 16.08
C ALA A 40 15.44 -0.62 16.86
N LYS A 41 15.57 -0.65 18.19
CA LYS A 41 14.45 -0.90 19.11
C LYS A 41 13.48 0.27 19.04
N ASP A 42 12.22 -0.09 18.79
CA ASP A 42 11.02 0.75 18.74
C ASP A 42 11.06 2.01 17.83
N PRO A 43 11.16 1.82 16.50
CA PRO A 43 11.17 2.90 15.54
C PRO A 43 9.75 3.38 15.19
N ALA A 44 8.68 2.61 15.40
CA ALA A 44 7.35 2.98 14.91
C ALA A 44 6.72 4.17 15.68
N ALA A 45 6.93 4.26 17.00
CA ALA A 45 6.42 5.36 17.83
C ALA A 45 7.29 6.63 17.76
N LYS A 46 8.60 6.48 17.52
CA LYS A 46 9.53 7.62 17.35
C LYS A 46 9.59 8.11 15.91
N ALA A 47 9.47 7.23 14.91
CA ALA A 47 9.32 7.61 13.52
C ALA A 47 7.98 8.29 13.30
N SER A 48 6.87 7.85 13.90
CA SER A 48 5.62 8.63 13.82
C SER A 48 5.79 10.03 14.41
N ALA A 49 6.38 10.19 15.61
CA ALA A 49 6.59 11.53 16.20
C ALA A 49 7.63 12.41 15.46
N GLN A 50 8.70 11.84 14.92
CA GLN A 50 9.70 12.57 14.12
C GLN A 50 9.21 12.85 12.69
N VAL A 51 8.40 11.96 12.11
CA VAL A 51 7.70 12.21 10.83
C VAL A 51 6.69 13.32 11.02
N THR A 52 5.94 13.39 12.13
CA THR A 52 5.00 14.52 12.35
C THR A 52 5.73 15.86 12.45
N THR A 53 6.92 15.91 13.05
CA THR A 53 7.71 17.16 13.19
C THR A 53 8.52 17.53 11.95
N ALA A 54 9.02 16.55 11.19
CA ALA A 54 9.70 16.78 9.91
C ALA A 54 8.72 17.06 8.76
N ALA A 55 7.57 16.37 8.72
CA ALA A 55 6.48 16.66 7.79
C ALA A 55 5.97 18.09 8.00
N ALA A 56 5.83 18.54 9.26
CA ALA A 56 5.48 19.94 9.55
C ALA A 56 6.52 20.98 9.04
N ALA A 57 7.69 20.58 8.54
CA ALA A 57 8.64 21.48 7.89
C ALA A 57 8.53 21.49 6.35
N THR A 58 7.84 20.51 5.73
CA THR A 58 7.63 20.45 4.28
C THR A 58 6.42 21.30 3.86
N PRO A 59 6.35 21.73 2.59
CA PRO A 59 5.20 22.50 2.09
C PRO A 59 3.86 21.79 2.37
N HIS A 60 3.81 20.47 2.17
CA HIS A 60 2.58 19.70 2.39
C HIS A 60 2.30 19.36 3.86
N GLY A 61 3.29 19.11 4.72
CA GLY A 61 2.97 18.87 6.13
C GLY A 61 2.66 20.16 6.91
N ARG A 62 3.14 21.32 6.46
CA ARG A 62 2.59 22.62 6.90
C ARG A 62 1.13 22.84 6.46
N MET A 63 0.73 22.31 5.31
CA MET A 63 -0.67 22.29 4.87
C MET A 63 -1.52 21.36 5.76
N LEU A 64 -1.05 20.15 6.06
CA LEU A 64 -1.72 19.25 7.02
C LEU A 64 -1.88 19.91 8.41
N ALA A 65 -0.94 20.79 8.79
CA ALA A 65 -0.98 21.60 10.01
C ALA A 65 -1.83 22.90 9.89
N GLY A 66 -2.34 23.23 8.70
CA GLY A 66 -3.16 24.41 8.46
C GLY A 66 -2.41 25.74 8.33
N GLU A 67 -1.10 25.73 8.06
CA GLU A 67 -0.22 26.91 8.12
C GLU A 67 0.06 27.63 6.78
N VAL A 68 -0.32 27.11 5.61
CA VAL A 68 0.11 27.65 4.29
C VAL A 68 -1.02 27.79 3.27
N GLU A 69 -0.80 28.69 2.29
CA GLU A 69 -1.67 28.95 1.14
C GLU A 69 -1.65 27.78 0.14
N ARG A 70 -2.68 26.92 0.24
CA ARG A 70 -3.28 26.01 -0.76
C ARG A 70 -2.36 25.42 -1.86
N TYR A 71 -1.78 24.25 -1.61
CA TYR A 71 -1.45 23.29 -2.68
C TYR A 71 -2.74 22.56 -3.10
N VAL A 72 -2.99 22.49 -4.41
CA VAL A 72 -4.20 21.85 -4.95
C VAL A 72 -3.87 20.41 -5.28
N LEU A 73 -4.27 19.54 -4.35
CA LEU A 73 -4.36 18.11 -4.61
C LEU A 73 -5.64 17.85 -5.42
N GLU A 74 -5.51 17.50 -6.70
CA GLU A 74 -6.67 17.25 -7.56
C GLU A 74 -6.96 15.74 -7.65
N VAL A 75 -8.14 15.35 -7.17
CA VAL A 75 -8.66 14.00 -7.37
C VAL A 75 -9.19 13.87 -8.80
N ARG A 76 -8.46 13.16 -9.67
CA ARG A 76 -8.82 12.87 -11.07
C ARG A 76 -9.70 11.64 -11.23
N GLY A 77 -9.70 10.77 -10.24
CA GLY A 77 -10.49 9.54 -10.26
C GLY A 77 -10.73 9.05 -8.83
N LEU A 78 -11.97 8.62 -8.58
CA LEU A 78 -12.38 8.04 -7.31
C LEU A 78 -13.12 6.76 -7.60
N GLY A 79 -12.68 5.70 -6.96
CA GLY A 79 -13.23 4.37 -7.03
C GLY A 79 -13.67 3.97 -5.65
N LEU A 80 -14.94 3.61 -5.50
CA LEU A 80 -15.50 3.26 -4.20
C LEU A 80 -16.37 2.02 -4.34
N ALA A 81 -16.20 1.09 -3.41
CA ALA A 81 -17.11 -0.03 -3.21
C ALA A 81 -17.23 -0.33 -1.72
N VAL A 82 -18.45 -0.64 -1.29
CA VAL A 82 -18.75 -1.00 0.09
C VAL A 82 -19.61 -2.26 0.08
N ASP A 83 -19.10 -3.32 0.71
CA ASP A 83 -19.70 -4.64 0.74
C ASP A 83 -19.98 -5.14 -0.69
N ARG A 84 -21.21 -5.57 -1.00
CA ARG A 84 -21.63 -5.97 -2.35
C ARG A 84 -21.97 -4.79 -3.29
N TYR A 85 -21.90 -3.55 -2.80
CA TYR A 85 -22.31 -2.37 -3.56
C TYR A 85 -21.11 -1.75 -4.25
N TYR A 86 -21.20 -1.63 -5.58
CA TYR A 86 -20.18 -0.97 -6.39
C TYR A 86 -20.45 0.54 -6.47
N GLN A 87 -19.67 1.26 -7.27
CA GLN A 87 -19.59 2.72 -7.20
C GLN A 87 -20.93 3.44 -7.29
N GLU A 88 -21.72 3.20 -8.34
CA GLU A 88 -23.00 3.88 -8.53
C GLU A 88 -24.01 3.53 -7.44
N ASP A 89 -24.08 2.26 -7.06
CA ASP A 89 -24.96 1.78 -5.99
C ASP A 89 -24.57 2.37 -4.64
N THR A 90 -23.26 2.50 -4.37
CA THR A 90 -22.74 3.10 -3.14
C THR A 90 -23.10 4.58 -3.07
N TRP A 91 -22.92 5.33 -4.17
CA TRP A 91 -23.34 6.73 -4.23
C TRP A 91 -24.84 6.90 -4.06
N ARG A 92 -25.62 6.00 -4.67
CA ARG A 92 -27.07 5.99 -4.52
C ARG A 92 -27.49 5.69 -3.08
N LEU A 93 -26.86 4.74 -2.42
CA LEU A 93 -27.11 4.42 -1.02
C LEU A 93 -26.85 5.63 -0.11
N PHE A 94 -25.75 6.35 -0.30
CA PHE A 94 -25.48 7.57 0.47
C PHE A 94 -26.54 8.64 0.22
N LYS A 95 -26.91 8.85 -1.04
CA LYS A 95 -27.93 9.83 -1.43
C LYS A 95 -29.31 9.48 -0.87
N ASP A 96 -29.73 8.22 -0.97
CA ASP A 96 -31.05 7.77 -0.53
C ASP A 96 -31.16 7.75 1.01
N LYS A 97 -30.04 7.56 1.72
CA LYS A 97 -30.00 7.60 3.19
C LYS A 97 -30.11 9.01 3.74
N ASP A 98 -29.51 9.99 3.06
CA ASP A 98 -29.51 11.41 3.40
C ASP A 98 -29.11 11.73 4.86
N ASP A 99 -28.23 10.89 5.43
CA ASP A 99 -27.66 11.07 6.78
C ASP A 99 -26.25 10.47 6.83
N ASN A 100 -25.25 11.34 6.96
CA ASN A 100 -23.84 10.97 6.98
C ASN A 100 -23.40 10.26 8.27
N TYR A 101 -24.23 10.24 9.31
CA TYR A 101 -23.92 9.62 10.60
C TYR A 101 -24.51 8.22 10.74
N LEU A 102 -25.32 7.78 9.78
CA LEU A 102 -25.93 6.45 9.77
C LEU A 102 -25.30 5.55 8.73
N SER A 103 -25.06 4.30 9.09
CA SER A 103 -24.67 3.28 8.11
C SER A 103 -25.75 3.12 7.05
N VAL A 104 -25.31 3.07 5.79
CA VAL A 104 -26.16 2.70 4.64
C VAL A 104 -26.40 1.20 4.53
N LEU A 105 -25.62 0.40 5.26
CA LEU A 105 -25.69 -1.06 5.20
C LEU A 105 -26.74 -1.60 6.17
N SER A 106 -27.28 -2.77 5.83
CA SER A 106 -28.27 -3.44 6.65
C SER A 106 -27.72 -3.82 8.02
N LYS A 107 -28.59 -3.82 9.02
CA LYS A 107 -28.29 -4.36 10.36
C LYS A 107 -28.92 -5.74 10.58
N ASP A 108 -29.60 -6.31 9.59
CA ASP A 108 -30.10 -7.68 9.66
C ASP A 108 -28.96 -8.65 9.32
N PRO A 109 -28.57 -9.56 10.23
CA PRO A 109 -27.60 -10.61 9.92
C PRO A 109 -27.91 -11.37 8.64
N LYS A 110 -29.19 -11.62 8.33
CA LYS A 110 -29.63 -12.43 7.18
C LYS A 110 -29.25 -11.84 5.84
N ASP A 111 -28.93 -10.55 5.79
CA ASP A 111 -28.48 -9.88 4.58
C ASP A 111 -27.02 -10.15 4.26
N TYR A 112 -26.31 -10.93 5.08
CA TYR A 112 -24.89 -11.23 4.94
C TYR A 112 -24.65 -12.74 4.87
N ASP A 113 -24.23 -13.22 3.69
CA ASP A 113 -23.79 -14.62 3.52
C ASP A 113 -22.34 -14.76 4.00
N PRO A 114 -22.06 -15.57 5.04
CA PRO A 114 -20.69 -15.77 5.52
C PRO A 114 -19.78 -16.43 4.47
N ASN A 115 -20.33 -17.12 3.47
CA ASN A 115 -19.54 -17.85 2.46
C ASN A 115 -19.03 -16.97 1.31
N THR A 116 -19.71 -15.87 0.99
CA THR A 116 -19.32 -14.99 -0.13
C THR A 116 -18.37 -13.87 0.31
N ARG A 117 -18.24 -13.67 1.62
CA ARG A 117 -17.72 -12.46 2.22
C ARG A 117 -16.30 -12.05 1.84
N ILE A 118 -15.39 -13.01 1.73
CA ILE A 118 -14.02 -12.75 1.26
C ILE A 118 -14.04 -12.39 -0.23
N GLY A 119 -14.80 -13.15 -1.03
CA GLY A 119 -14.94 -12.92 -2.47
C GLY A 119 -15.60 -11.57 -2.77
N ASP A 120 -16.67 -11.20 -2.07
CA ASP A 120 -17.36 -9.92 -2.23
C ASP A 120 -16.42 -8.76 -1.92
N GLY A 121 -15.60 -8.87 -0.86
CA GLY A 121 -14.58 -7.88 -0.54
C GLY A 121 -13.48 -7.76 -1.60
N GLU A 122 -13.00 -8.87 -2.16
CA GLU A 122 -12.01 -8.85 -3.24
C GLU A 122 -12.58 -8.31 -4.56
N MET A 123 -13.85 -8.60 -4.86
CA MET A 123 -14.55 -8.05 -6.02
C MET A 123 -14.82 -6.56 -5.84
N ALA A 124 -15.21 -6.11 -4.66
CA ALA A 124 -15.36 -4.70 -4.31
C ALA A 124 -14.03 -3.95 -4.48
N ALA A 125 -12.93 -4.51 -3.96
CA ALA A 125 -11.58 -3.97 -4.14
C ALA A 125 -11.19 -3.87 -5.61
N SER A 126 -11.46 -4.94 -6.39
CA SER A 126 -11.21 -4.94 -7.83
C SER A 126 -12.03 -3.87 -8.54
N ALA A 127 -13.32 -3.74 -8.27
CA ALA A 127 -14.20 -2.78 -8.90
C ALA A 127 -13.77 -1.34 -8.59
N ALA A 128 -13.55 -1.02 -7.30
CA ALA A 128 -13.02 0.27 -6.86
C ALA A 128 -11.69 0.58 -7.55
N PHE A 129 -10.80 -0.41 -7.66
CA PHE A 129 -9.54 -0.24 -8.37
C PHE A 129 -9.75 0.15 -9.83
N GLY A 130 -10.64 -0.58 -10.51
CA GLY A 130 -11.00 -0.33 -11.90
C GLY A 130 -11.58 1.07 -12.12
N TYR A 131 -12.56 1.47 -11.31
CA TYR A 131 -13.24 2.74 -11.51
C TYR A 131 -12.32 3.96 -11.42
N ALA A 132 -11.36 3.94 -10.49
CA ALA A 132 -10.41 5.04 -10.40
C ALA A 132 -9.25 4.95 -11.40
N ALA A 133 -8.75 3.76 -11.69
CA ALA A 133 -7.58 3.58 -12.56
C ALA A 133 -7.91 3.57 -14.06
N LYS A 134 -9.16 3.33 -14.48
CA LYS A 134 -9.56 3.28 -15.90
C LYS A 134 -9.32 4.59 -16.66
N ALA A 135 -9.29 5.72 -15.96
CA ALA A 135 -9.00 7.02 -16.57
C ALA A 135 -7.49 7.33 -16.64
N ALA A 136 -6.64 6.46 -16.08
CA ALA A 136 -5.19 6.63 -16.14
C ALA A 136 -4.68 6.47 -17.57
N VAL A 137 -3.59 7.19 -17.88
CA VAL A 137 -2.95 7.11 -19.19
C VAL A 137 -2.36 5.72 -19.39
N GLU A 138 -2.85 5.01 -20.39
CA GLU A 138 -2.29 3.70 -20.75
C GLU A 138 -0.80 3.82 -21.07
N ARG A 139 -0.02 2.80 -20.71
CA ARG A 139 1.43 2.72 -20.95
C ARG A 139 2.26 3.81 -20.28
N TRP A 140 1.65 4.67 -19.46
CA TRP A 140 2.38 5.55 -18.55
C TRP A 140 2.58 4.85 -17.19
N PRO A 141 3.76 4.94 -16.58
CA PRO A 141 3.98 4.38 -15.25
C PRO A 141 3.17 5.17 -14.21
N LEU A 142 2.19 4.50 -13.61
CA LEU A 142 1.36 5.01 -12.53
C LEU A 142 1.86 4.45 -11.20
N PRO A 143 2.52 5.26 -10.36
CA PRO A 143 2.97 4.82 -9.06
C PRO A 143 1.77 4.52 -8.15
N VAL A 144 1.90 3.47 -7.35
CA VAL A 144 0.82 2.93 -6.49
C VAL A 144 1.30 2.81 -5.06
N ILE A 145 0.51 3.37 -4.14
CA ILE A 145 0.61 3.16 -2.70
C ILE A 145 -0.59 2.33 -2.27
N VAL A 146 -0.38 1.16 -1.66
CA VAL A 146 -1.47 0.25 -1.27
C VAL A 146 -1.55 0.07 0.23
N LEU A 147 -2.74 0.18 0.77
CA LEU A 147 -3.01 -0.08 2.17
C LEU A 147 -3.91 -1.28 2.34
N GLY A 148 -3.57 -2.08 3.33
CA GLY A 148 -4.42 -3.15 3.80
C GLY A 148 -4.65 -3.12 5.30
N PRO A 149 -5.40 -4.11 5.79
CA PRO A 149 -5.65 -4.27 7.21
C PRO A 149 -4.33 -4.47 7.98
N PRO A 150 -4.24 -4.11 9.27
CA PRO A 150 -3.11 -4.49 10.12
C PRO A 150 -2.86 -5.99 10.07
N THR A 151 -1.61 -6.42 10.17
CA THR A 151 -1.27 -7.85 10.06
C THR A 151 -0.30 -8.27 11.16
N THR A 152 -0.44 -9.52 11.61
CA THR A 152 0.57 -10.20 12.42
C THR A 152 1.42 -11.19 11.60
N ILE A 153 1.09 -11.35 10.31
CA ILE A 153 1.85 -12.17 9.37
C ILE A 153 3.17 -11.45 9.07
N ASN A 154 4.28 -12.16 9.25
CA ASN A 154 5.64 -11.65 9.00
C ASN A 154 6.44 -12.64 8.15
N ASP A 155 5.88 -13.02 7.00
CA ASP A 155 6.48 -13.92 6.02
C ASP A 155 6.97 -13.19 4.76
N GLY A 156 6.89 -11.85 4.76
CA GLY A 156 7.21 -10.99 3.61
C GLY A 156 6.03 -10.77 2.66
N SER A 157 4.84 -11.32 2.94
CA SER A 157 3.63 -11.01 2.18
C SER A 157 3.20 -9.57 2.41
N THR A 158 2.86 -8.89 1.32
CA THR A 158 2.46 -7.49 1.32
C THR A 158 1.20 -7.26 0.51
N MET A 159 0.55 -6.12 0.73
CA MET A 159 -0.65 -5.74 -0.03
C MET A 159 -0.34 -5.38 -1.49
N ALA A 160 0.94 -5.16 -1.81
CA ALA A 160 1.38 -4.92 -3.19
C ALA A 160 0.99 -6.05 -4.14
N SER A 161 0.88 -7.29 -3.65
CA SER A 161 0.39 -8.44 -4.44
C SER A 161 -1.01 -8.22 -5.02
N GLY A 162 -1.85 -7.43 -4.34
CA GLY A 162 -3.19 -7.07 -4.80
C GLY A 162 -3.20 -6.28 -6.11
N ILE A 163 -2.16 -5.48 -6.39
CA ILE A 163 -2.08 -4.67 -7.62
C ILE A 163 -2.20 -5.56 -8.87
N ALA A 164 -1.46 -6.68 -8.90
CA ALA A 164 -1.45 -7.60 -10.02
C ALA A 164 -2.81 -8.30 -10.19
N TYR A 165 -3.49 -8.62 -9.08
CA TYR A 165 -4.81 -9.24 -9.10
C TYR A 165 -5.88 -8.25 -9.60
N TRP A 166 -5.96 -7.05 -9.01
CA TRP A 166 -6.98 -6.07 -9.37
C TRP A 166 -6.83 -5.57 -10.81
N ARG A 167 -5.59 -5.34 -11.28
CA ARG A 167 -5.38 -4.94 -12.69
C ARG A 167 -5.86 -6.00 -13.67
N GLN A 168 -5.68 -7.29 -13.35
CA GLN A 168 -6.15 -8.38 -14.21
C GLN A 168 -7.66 -8.48 -14.19
N SER A 169 -8.26 -8.44 -13.00
CA SER A 169 -9.72 -8.45 -12.80
C SER A 169 -10.42 -7.34 -13.60
N GLN A 170 -9.78 -6.17 -13.73
CA GLN A 170 -10.36 -5.00 -14.38
C GLN A 170 -9.90 -4.78 -15.83
N SER A 171 -9.22 -5.77 -16.43
CA SER A 171 -8.69 -5.68 -17.81
C SER A 171 -7.75 -4.48 -18.05
N LEU A 172 -7.04 -4.02 -17.00
CA LEU A 172 -6.09 -2.91 -17.05
C LEU A 172 -4.68 -3.38 -17.43
N GLY A 173 -4.59 -4.29 -18.40
CA GLY A 173 -3.33 -4.93 -18.77
C GLY A 173 -2.30 -4.00 -19.42
N LEU A 174 -2.75 -2.88 -20.00
CA LEU A 174 -1.91 -1.86 -20.64
C LEU A 174 -1.50 -0.73 -19.69
N THR A 175 -2.16 -0.58 -18.54
CA THR A 175 -1.79 0.39 -17.52
C THR A 175 -0.60 -0.14 -16.72
N LEU A 176 0.45 0.66 -16.61
CA LEU A 176 1.70 0.27 -15.95
C LEU A 176 1.67 0.69 -14.48
N PHE A 177 1.20 -0.18 -13.60
CA PHE A 177 1.23 0.08 -12.16
C PHE A 177 2.62 -0.19 -11.58
N LEU A 178 3.20 0.81 -10.92
CA LEU A 178 4.48 0.70 -10.22
C LEU A 178 4.26 0.74 -8.71
N TRP A 179 4.49 -0.38 -8.03
CA TRP A 179 4.49 -0.39 -6.57
C TRP A 179 5.56 0.58 -6.03
N GLN A 180 5.13 1.56 -5.23
CA GLN A 180 6.02 2.51 -4.54
C GLN A 180 6.12 2.19 -3.05
N ASP A 181 4.97 1.94 -2.43
CA ASP A 181 4.86 1.66 -1.02
C ASP A 181 3.64 0.81 -0.75
N ASP A 182 3.68 0.07 0.35
CA ASP A 182 2.49 -0.57 0.89
C ASP A 182 2.57 -0.69 2.40
N ALA A 183 1.40 -0.71 3.04
CA ALA A 183 1.33 -0.81 4.49
C ALA A 183 0.06 -1.49 4.99
N ASN A 184 0.23 -2.31 6.03
CA ASN A 184 -0.84 -2.91 6.80
C ASN A 184 -1.10 -2.05 8.05
N VAL A 185 -2.08 -1.14 7.99
CA VAL A 185 -2.29 -0.08 9.00
C VAL A 185 -3.72 -0.06 9.54
N ALA A 186 -3.88 0.37 10.79
CA ALA A 186 -5.20 0.43 11.44
C ALA A 186 -5.95 1.73 11.13
N SER A 187 -5.24 2.74 10.63
CA SER A 187 -5.77 4.06 10.29
C SER A 187 -5.16 4.54 8.98
N ALA A 188 -5.97 5.23 8.19
CA ALA A 188 -5.55 5.88 6.94
C ALA A 188 -4.87 7.24 7.17
N GLN A 189 -4.78 7.75 8.40
CA GLN A 189 -4.17 9.07 8.66
C GLN A 189 -2.71 9.14 8.21
N GLY A 190 -1.89 8.16 8.61
CA GLY A 190 -0.49 8.07 8.20
C GLY A 190 -0.32 7.85 6.69
N THR A 191 -1.37 7.44 5.98
CA THR A 191 -1.34 7.32 4.53
C THR A 191 -1.29 8.67 3.84
N LEU A 192 -2.11 9.63 4.27
CA LEU A 192 -2.11 10.95 3.65
C LEU A 192 -0.74 11.62 3.82
N GLU A 193 -0.12 11.45 4.98
CA GLU A 193 1.26 11.87 5.23
C GLU A 193 2.24 11.21 4.26
N ARG A 194 2.15 9.89 4.04
CA ARG A 194 3.01 9.18 3.05
C ARG A 194 2.75 9.63 1.61
N LEU A 195 1.50 9.89 1.25
CA LEU A 195 1.12 10.41 -0.06
C LEU A 195 1.77 11.78 -0.33
N PHE A 196 1.68 12.68 0.65
CA PHE A 196 2.27 14.00 0.54
C PHE A 196 3.80 13.95 0.56
N GLN A 197 4.38 13.12 1.43
CA GLN A 197 5.82 12.88 1.45
C GLN A 197 6.33 12.36 0.10
N PHE A 198 5.58 11.44 -0.53
CA PHE A 198 5.93 10.94 -1.86
C PHE A 198 5.98 12.06 -2.92
N PHE A 199 5.01 12.99 -2.93
CA PHE A 199 5.05 14.13 -3.84
C PHE A 199 6.13 15.16 -3.48
N ASP A 200 6.45 15.34 -2.20
CA ASP A 200 7.57 16.16 -1.74
C ASP A 200 8.91 15.61 -2.25
N ASP A 201 9.10 14.29 -2.18
CA ASP A 201 10.32 13.59 -2.61
C ASP A 201 10.40 13.42 -4.14
N HIS A 202 9.25 13.42 -4.83
CA HIS A 202 9.11 13.19 -6.27
C HIS A 202 8.26 14.27 -6.94
N PRO A 203 8.72 15.53 -7.00
CA PRO A 203 7.94 16.65 -7.54
C PRO A 203 7.66 16.55 -9.04
N ASP A 204 8.41 15.71 -9.76
CA ASP A 204 8.25 15.41 -11.18
C ASP A 204 7.15 14.37 -11.47
N VAL A 205 6.67 13.67 -10.44
CA VAL A 205 5.60 12.69 -10.58
C VAL A 205 4.24 13.41 -10.68
N PRO A 206 3.56 13.35 -11.83
CA PRO A 206 2.34 14.11 -12.04
C PRO A 206 1.14 13.46 -11.36
N GLU A 207 1.23 12.17 -11.04
CA GLU A 207 0.08 11.39 -10.59
C GLU A 207 0.47 10.23 -9.68
N VAL A 208 -0.38 9.91 -8.71
CA VAL A 208 -0.28 8.68 -7.93
C VAL A 208 -1.64 8.02 -7.72
N LEU A 209 -1.62 6.69 -7.60
CA LEU A 209 -2.75 5.87 -7.25
C LEU A 209 -2.66 5.47 -5.78
N LEU A 210 -3.58 5.95 -4.95
CA LEU A 210 -3.71 5.53 -3.56
C LEU A 210 -4.83 4.51 -3.43
N VAL A 211 -4.51 3.32 -2.92
CA VAL A 211 -5.47 2.23 -2.72
C VAL A 211 -5.61 1.93 -1.23
N SER A 212 -6.86 1.80 -0.76
CA SER A 212 -7.19 1.28 0.55
C SER A 212 -8.20 0.15 0.40
N ASN A 213 -7.88 -1.02 0.97
CA ASN A 213 -8.81 -2.13 1.08
C ASN A 213 -8.79 -2.68 2.50
N ASP A 214 -9.93 -2.61 3.19
CA ASP A 214 -10.08 -3.15 4.53
C ASP A 214 -11.48 -3.75 4.69
N SER A 215 -11.56 -4.93 5.29
CA SER A 215 -12.79 -5.69 5.44
C SER A 215 -12.65 -6.67 6.58
N GLU A 216 -13.75 -7.11 7.20
CA GLU A 216 -13.66 -8.15 8.23
C GLU A 216 -13.01 -9.43 7.68
N GLY A 217 -13.40 -9.88 6.48
CA GLY A 217 -12.83 -11.07 5.85
C GLY A 217 -11.34 -10.90 5.58
N GLY A 218 -10.93 -9.73 5.07
CA GLY A 218 -9.54 -9.37 4.89
C GLY A 218 -8.78 -9.36 6.22
N ARG A 219 -9.34 -8.77 7.28
CA ARG A 219 -8.71 -8.75 8.61
C ARG A 219 -8.52 -10.15 9.18
N TYR A 220 -9.48 -11.06 9.02
CA TYR A 220 -9.28 -12.47 9.40
C TYR A 220 -8.20 -13.15 8.55
N GLY A 221 -8.20 -12.95 7.23
CA GLY A 221 -7.19 -13.50 6.33
C GLY A 221 -5.78 -13.01 6.64
N TRP A 222 -5.64 -11.72 6.95
CA TRP A 222 -4.38 -11.07 7.33
C TRP A 222 -4.05 -11.21 8.83
N LYS A 223 -4.81 -11.99 9.59
CA LYS A 223 -4.61 -12.19 11.03
C LYS A 223 -4.43 -10.88 11.79
N SER A 224 -5.31 -9.92 11.53
CA SER A 224 -5.25 -8.62 12.21
C SER A 224 -5.38 -8.81 13.73
N PRO A 225 -4.58 -8.08 14.52
CA PRO A 225 -4.64 -8.16 15.97
C PRO A 225 -5.96 -7.59 16.50
N GLY A 226 -6.42 -8.13 17.62
CA GLY A 226 -7.59 -7.62 18.35
C GLY A 226 -8.96 -8.02 17.78
N LEU A 227 -9.01 -8.87 16.77
CA LEU A 227 -10.28 -9.42 16.28
C LEU A 227 -10.86 -10.45 17.27
N PRO A 228 -12.19 -10.46 17.46
CA PRO A 228 -12.85 -11.57 18.14
C PRO A 228 -12.71 -12.86 17.33
N LYS A 229 -13.00 -14.02 17.94
CA LYS A 229 -13.08 -15.29 17.20
C LYS A 229 -14.04 -15.13 16.02
N GLN A 230 -13.59 -15.54 14.82
CA GLN A 230 -14.41 -15.51 13.62
C GLN A 230 -15.73 -16.25 13.87
N SER A 231 -16.84 -15.57 13.60
CA SER A 231 -18.17 -16.16 13.70
C SER A 231 -18.34 -17.23 12.63
N GLU A 232 -18.83 -18.39 13.03
CA GLU A 232 -19.11 -19.53 12.13
C GLU A 232 -20.52 -19.43 11.50
N GLY A 233 -21.32 -18.43 11.89
CA GLY A 233 -22.70 -18.25 11.44
C GLY A 233 -22.97 -16.87 10.82
N VAL A 234 -24.19 -16.73 10.32
CA VAL A 234 -24.75 -15.49 9.75
C VAL A 234 -24.70 -14.37 10.82
N HIS A 235 -24.02 -13.27 10.50
CA HIS A 235 -23.85 -12.13 11.41
C HIS A 235 -23.63 -10.85 10.64
N VAL A 236 -23.99 -9.71 11.26
CA VAL A 236 -23.62 -8.40 10.72
C VAL A 236 -22.12 -8.23 10.82
N PRO A 237 -21.45 -7.79 9.75
CA PRO A 237 -20.05 -7.44 9.78
C PRO A 237 -19.61 -6.55 10.94
N ILE A 238 -18.54 -6.91 11.65
CA ILE A 238 -17.86 -5.98 12.57
C ILE A 238 -17.33 -4.76 11.81
N MET A 239 -16.99 -4.97 10.53
CA MET A 239 -16.74 -3.92 9.56
C MET A 239 -17.07 -4.43 8.16
N PRO A 240 -17.75 -3.61 7.34
CA PRO A 240 -18.04 -3.98 5.98
C PRO A 240 -16.76 -4.07 5.16
N ALA A 241 -16.81 -4.79 4.05
CA ALA A 241 -15.76 -4.62 3.07
C ALA A 241 -15.81 -3.21 2.53
N ALA A 242 -14.70 -2.48 2.57
CA ALA A 242 -14.60 -1.16 2.03
C ALA A 242 -13.33 -1.07 1.21
N SER A 243 -13.47 -0.58 -0.01
CA SER A 243 -12.35 -0.29 -0.87
C SER A 243 -12.51 1.08 -1.45
N THR A 244 -11.51 1.92 -1.19
CA THR A 244 -11.43 3.26 -1.74
C THR A 244 -10.15 3.38 -2.52
N LEU A 245 -10.25 3.92 -3.71
CA LEU A 245 -9.12 4.28 -4.52
C LEU A 245 -9.22 5.73 -4.92
N ILE A 246 -8.13 6.47 -4.75
CA ILE A 246 -8.01 7.86 -5.22
C ILE A 246 -6.87 7.93 -6.23
N ARG A 247 -7.18 8.44 -7.42
CA ARG A 247 -6.22 8.84 -8.43
C ARG A 247 -6.03 10.35 -8.33
N ASN A 248 -4.79 10.77 -8.19
CA ASN A 248 -4.48 12.14 -7.81
C ASN A 248 -3.45 12.77 -8.72
N THR A 249 -3.61 14.04 -9.09
CA THR A 249 -2.57 14.80 -9.81
C THR A 249 -1.99 15.93 -8.98
N ASN A 250 -0.66 16.06 -9.01
CA ASN A 250 0.04 17.20 -8.43
C ASN A 250 -0.10 18.42 -9.37
N GLY A 251 -0.90 19.40 -8.96
CA GLY A 251 -1.12 20.63 -9.72
C GLY A 251 -0.01 21.66 -9.46
N CYS A 252 1.06 21.62 -10.25
CA CYS A 252 1.99 22.75 -10.36
C CYS A 252 1.72 23.49 -11.69
N GLU A 253 0.53 24.09 -11.81
CA GLU A 253 0.24 25.00 -12.92
C GLU A 253 0.51 26.43 -12.45
N VAL A 254 1.73 26.91 -12.71
CA VAL A 254 2.00 28.35 -12.71
C VAL A 254 1.35 28.91 -13.97
N VAL A 255 0.06 29.23 -13.89
CA VAL A 255 -0.56 30.13 -14.86
C VAL A 255 0.04 31.52 -14.59
N GLN A 256 1.16 31.82 -15.26
CA GLN A 256 1.55 33.20 -15.49
C GLN A 256 0.47 33.82 -16.38
N ALA A 257 -0.53 34.43 -15.74
CA ALA A 257 -1.38 35.40 -16.40
C ALA A 257 -0.48 36.57 -16.82
N THR A 258 -0.36 36.75 -18.13
CA THR A 258 0.07 38.01 -18.76
C THR A 258 -1.15 38.90 -18.93
#